data_AF-A0A4Y4KHE9-F1
#
_entry.id   AF-A0A4Y4KHE9-F1
#
_cell.length_a   1.000
_cell.length_b   1.000
_cell.length_c   1.000
_cell.angle_alpha   90.00
_cell.angle_beta   90.00
_cell.angle_gamma   90.00
#
_symmetry.space_group_name_H-M   'P 1'
#
loop_
_entity.id
_entity.type
_entity.pdbx_description
1 polymer ?
#
loop_
_entity_poly.entity_id
_entity_poly.type
_entity_poly.pdbx_seq_one_letter_code
_entity_poly.pdbx_strand_id
1 'polypeptide(L)'
;MSWDLLVLPVPPEFMSVGDFPDDFEAEPLGTHEEVKAALCDRLPGIEFSEPAWGRLSGPTWSMHLNLGSRTPVDSIMLHVRGAGDDVLQTLFEIADAVRCRVIDISEGEFLAKHAPSSWRAFQAYRDHIVRG
;
A
#
# COMPACT_ATOMS: atom_id res chain seq x y z
N MET A 1 5.42 -0.59 15.63
CA MET A 1 5.98 -1.01 14.32
C MET A 1 4.85 -1.04 13.31
N SER A 2 5.08 -0.58 12.07
CA SER A 2 4.17 -0.75 10.93
C SER A 2 4.78 -1.69 9.90
N TRP A 3 3.92 -2.35 9.13
CA TRP A 3 4.26 -2.99 7.88
C TRP A 3 4.07 -1.95 6.78
N ASP A 4 5.16 -1.58 6.14
CA ASP A 4 5.19 -0.48 5.18
C ASP A 4 5.18 -1.05 3.76
N LEU A 5 4.34 -0.47 2.91
CA LEU A 5 4.10 -0.96 1.55
C LEU A 5 4.11 0.21 0.57
N LEU A 6 4.53 -0.05 -0.66
CA LEU A 6 4.48 0.93 -1.74
C LEU A 6 3.47 0.49 -2.81
N VAL A 7 2.55 1.38 -3.15
CA VAL A 7 1.63 1.22 -4.28
C VAL A 7 2.19 2.00 -5.46
N LEU A 8 2.50 1.29 -6.55
CA LEU A 8 3.20 1.84 -7.71
C LEU A 8 2.54 1.38 -9.02
N PRO A 9 2.39 2.26 -10.03
CA PRO A 9 1.86 1.91 -11.34
C PRO A 9 2.98 1.24 -12.15
N VAL A 10 3.13 -0.05 -11.89
CA VAL A 10 4.11 -0.90 -12.55
C VAL A 10 3.42 -1.93 -13.44
N PRO A 11 4.01 -2.22 -14.61
CA PRO A 11 3.53 -3.27 -15.47
C PRO A 11 3.49 -4.65 -14.77
N PRO A 12 2.57 -5.55 -15.15
CA PRO A 12 2.46 -6.89 -14.56
C PRO A 12 3.67 -7.79 -14.85
N GLU A 13 4.46 -7.49 -15.87
CA GLU A 13 5.68 -8.24 -16.23
C GLU A 13 6.82 -8.13 -15.23
N PHE A 14 6.86 -7.08 -14.39
CA PHE A 14 7.87 -6.96 -13.35
C PHE A 14 7.50 -7.81 -12.13
N MET A 15 8.34 -8.76 -11.75
CA MET A 15 8.06 -9.70 -10.66
C MET A 15 8.69 -9.26 -9.35
N SER A 16 9.75 -8.44 -9.41
CA SER A 16 10.42 -7.81 -8.27
C SER A 16 10.91 -6.40 -8.63
N VAL A 17 11.32 -5.62 -7.63
CA VAL A 17 12.00 -4.32 -7.87
C VAL A 17 13.31 -4.51 -8.64
N GLY A 18 13.95 -5.69 -8.53
CA GLY A 18 15.17 -6.01 -9.27
C GLY A 18 14.97 -6.19 -10.78
N ASP A 19 13.72 -6.29 -11.25
CA ASP A 19 13.40 -6.38 -12.68
C ASP A 19 13.29 -5.01 -13.35
N PHE A 20 13.33 -3.91 -12.59
CA PHE A 20 13.20 -2.57 -13.15
C PHE A 20 14.47 -2.20 -13.92
N PRO A 21 14.34 -1.74 -15.17
CA PRO A 21 15.43 -1.05 -15.86
C PRO A 21 15.99 0.12 -15.04
N ASP A 22 17.28 0.42 -15.19
CA ASP A 22 17.94 1.54 -14.50
C ASP A 22 17.29 2.91 -14.81
N ASP A 23 16.65 3.03 -15.98
CA ASP A 23 15.94 4.21 -16.46
C ASP A 23 14.41 4.09 -16.33
N PHE A 24 13.92 3.15 -15.53
CA PHE A 24 12.48 2.99 -15.31
C PHE A 24 11.90 4.16 -14.53
N GLU A 25 11.02 4.91 -15.18
CA GLU A 25 10.18 5.93 -14.56
C GLU A 25 8.72 5.46 -14.63
N ALA A 26 8.12 5.27 -13.45
CA ALA A 26 6.70 4.94 -13.36
C ALA A 26 5.85 6.15 -13.78
N GLU A 27 4.78 5.92 -14.54
CA GLU A 27 3.83 6.98 -14.84
C GLU A 27 3.16 7.49 -13.56
N PRO A 28 2.90 8.78 -13.41
CA PRO A 28 2.20 9.28 -12.24
C PRO A 28 0.75 8.74 -12.16
N LEU A 29 0.24 8.56 -10.94
CA LEU A 29 -1.14 8.11 -10.68
C LEU A 29 -2.19 9.18 -11.01
N GLY A 30 -1.77 10.44 -11.12
CA GLY A 30 -2.65 11.60 -11.36
C GLY A 30 -2.54 12.64 -10.26
N THR A 31 -3.46 13.59 -10.23
CA THR A 31 -3.55 14.61 -9.19
C THR A 31 -4.03 14.03 -7.85
N HIS A 32 -3.79 14.73 -6.74
CA HIS A 32 -4.35 14.33 -5.44
C HIS A 32 -5.87 14.18 -5.47
N GLU A 33 -6.58 15.03 -6.21
CA GLU A 33 -8.04 14.97 -6.30
C GLU A 33 -8.51 13.71 -7.04
N GLU A 34 -7.89 13.38 -8.18
CA GLU A 34 -8.20 12.17 -8.95
C GLU A 34 -7.91 10.90 -8.14
N VAL A 35 -6.74 10.83 -7.49
CA VAL A 35 -6.37 9.67 -6.66
C VAL A 35 -7.33 9.52 -5.48
N LYS A 36 -7.68 10.60 -4.77
CA LYS A 36 -8.65 10.54 -3.68
C LYS A 36 -10.03 10.13 -4.15
N ALA A 37 -10.49 10.67 -5.28
CA ALA A 37 -11.79 10.31 -5.84
C ALA A 37 -11.85 8.82 -6.18
N ALA A 38 -10.81 8.27 -6.81
CA ALA A 38 -10.70 6.85 -7.11
C ALA A 38 -10.71 5.98 -5.83
N LEU A 39 -10.00 6.39 -4.79
CA LEU A 39 -9.98 5.69 -3.51
C LEU A 39 -11.34 5.74 -2.80
N CYS A 40 -11.98 6.92 -2.72
CA CYS A 40 -13.28 7.09 -2.09
C CYS A 40 -14.39 6.29 -2.79
N ASP A 41 -14.32 6.12 -4.11
CA ASP A 41 -15.29 5.32 -4.87
C ASP A 41 -15.26 3.83 -4.50
N ARG A 42 -14.06 3.30 -4.17
CA ARG A 42 -13.85 1.88 -3.86
C ARG A 42 -13.84 1.55 -2.38
N LEU A 43 -13.46 2.50 -1.52
CA LEU A 43 -13.16 2.26 -0.11
C LEU A 43 -14.09 3.08 0.78
N PRO A 44 -15.32 2.59 1.04
CA PRO A 44 -16.22 3.27 1.95
C PRO A 44 -15.59 3.34 3.34
N GLY A 45 -15.41 4.56 3.86
CA GLY A 45 -14.81 4.82 5.17
C GLY A 45 -13.35 5.28 5.15
N ILE A 46 -12.75 5.50 3.98
CA ILE A 46 -11.48 6.23 3.91
C ILE A 46 -11.69 7.70 4.29
N GLU A 47 -10.86 8.19 5.20
CA GLU A 47 -10.89 9.58 5.66
C GLU A 47 -9.59 10.28 5.25
N PHE A 48 -9.68 11.49 4.72
CA PHE A 48 -8.52 12.33 4.41
C PHE A 48 -8.49 13.51 5.37
N SER A 49 -7.46 13.58 6.22
CA SER A 49 -7.27 14.68 7.18
C SER A 49 -6.45 15.83 6.62
N GLU A 50 -5.63 15.56 5.60
CA GLU A 50 -4.76 16.52 4.92
C GLU A 50 -4.68 16.21 3.41
N PRO A 51 -4.18 17.13 2.56
CA PRO A 51 -4.08 16.87 1.13
C PRO A 51 -3.33 15.58 0.79
N ALA A 52 -2.31 15.23 1.58
CA ALA A 52 -1.43 14.09 1.33
C ALA A 52 -1.74 12.85 2.16
N TRP A 53 -2.59 12.93 3.20
CA TRP A 53 -2.75 11.86 4.18
C TRP A 53 -4.18 11.33 4.25
N GLY A 54 -4.30 10.01 4.09
CA GLY A 54 -5.53 9.25 4.25
C GLY A 54 -5.43 8.25 5.40
N ARG A 55 -6.57 7.82 5.92
CA ARG A 55 -6.67 6.81 6.99
C ARG A 55 -7.84 5.87 6.73
N LEU A 56 -7.59 4.59 6.98
CA LEU A 56 -8.58 3.51 7.02
C LEU A 56 -8.38 2.71 8.31
N SER A 57 -9.47 2.18 8.84
CA SER A 57 -9.43 1.31 10.03
C SER A 57 -10.36 0.13 9.82
N GLY A 58 -9.85 -1.07 10.12
CA GLY A 58 -10.64 -2.28 10.26
C GLY A 58 -10.83 -2.65 11.73
N PRO A 59 -11.41 -3.84 12.01
CA PRO A 59 -11.67 -4.29 13.38
C PRO A 59 -10.39 -4.48 14.22
N THR A 60 -9.31 -4.96 13.59
CA THR A 60 -8.06 -5.32 14.27
C THR A 60 -6.82 -4.63 13.68
N TRP A 61 -7.00 -3.82 12.64
CA TRP A 61 -5.92 -3.14 11.93
C TRP A 61 -6.23 -1.68 11.66
N SER A 62 -5.19 -0.88 11.43
CA SER A 62 -5.29 0.49 10.94
C SER A 62 -4.25 0.73 9.86
N MET A 63 -4.59 1.60 8.91
CA MET A 63 -3.76 1.91 7.76
C MET A 63 -3.73 3.42 7.55
N HIS A 64 -2.53 3.98 7.44
CA HIS A 64 -2.34 5.34 6.95
C HIS A 64 -1.83 5.28 5.51
N LEU A 65 -2.37 6.15 4.67
CA LEU A 65 -1.98 6.34 3.29
C LEU A 65 -1.27 7.69 3.16
N ASN A 66 -0.13 7.71 2.50
CA ASN A 66 0.61 8.94 2.18
C ASN A 66 0.74 9.05 0.67
N LEU A 67 0.08 10.05 0.09
CA LEU A 67 0.08 10.38 -1.34
C LEU A 67 1.26 11.28 -1.74
N GLY A 68 2.12 11.67 -0.80
CA GLY A 68 3.13 12.69 -1.00
C GLY A 68 2.55 14.11 -1.10
N SER A 69 3.41 15.12 -0.99
CA SER A 69 3.00 16.54 -1.07
C SER A 69 3.06 17.12 -2.48
N ARG A 70 3.64 16.39 -3.43
CA ARG A 70 3.80 16.82 -4.82
C ARG A 70 2.63 16.34 -5.68
N THR A 71 2.23 17.18 -6.63
CA THR A 71 1.31 16.81 -7.71
C THR A 71 2.08 16.84 -9.03
N PRO A 72 1.94 15.84 -9.90
CA PRO A 72 1.12 14.64 -9.71
C PRO A 72 1.68 13.69 -8.64
N VAL A 73 0.84 12.77 -8.17
CA VAL A 73 1.18 11.71 -7.21
C VAL A 73 1.90 10.60 -7.95
N ASP A 74 3.12 10.27 -7.53
CA ASP A 74 3.95 9.25 -8.18
C ASP A 74 3.78 7.85 -7.56
N SER A 75 3.38 7.79 -6.28
CA SER A 75 3.16 6.54 -5.55
C SER A 75 2.34 6.79 -4.28
N ILE A 76 1.84 5.72 -3.66
CA ILE A 76 1.19 5.78 -2.35
C ILE A 76 1.98 4.90 -1.37
N MET A 77 2.46 5.50 -0.29
CA MET A 77 3.05 4.76 0.83
C MET A 77 1.95 4.37 1.82
N LEU A 78 1.87 3.09 2.15
CA LEU A 78 0.91 2.55 3.12
C LEU A 78 1.65 2.14 4.38
N HIS A 79 1.11 2.53 5.53
CA HIS A 79 1.62 2.16 6.84
C HIS A 79 0.57 1.35 7.58
N VAL A 80 0.71 0.04 7.59
CA VAL A 80 -0.25 -0.90 8.16
C VAL A 80 0.16 -1.28 9.59
N ARG A 81 -0.79 -1.30 10.52
CA ARG A 81 -0.59 -1.71 11.91
C ARG A 81 -1.72 -2.64 12.36
N GLY A 82 -1.47 -3.43 13.39
CA GLY A 82 -2.47 -4.34 13.96
C GLY A 82 -2.40 -5.75 13.42
N ALA A 83 -3.51 -6.47 13.41
CA ALA A 83 -3.59 -7.88 13.04
C ALA A 83 -4.82 -8.15 12.17
N GLY A 84 -4.99 -9.40 11.73
CA GLY A 84 -6.11 -9.82 10.89
C GLY A 84 -5.76 -9.79 9.41
N ASP A 85 -6.17 -10.83 8.67
CA ASP A 85 -5.83 -10.99 7.25
C ASP A 85 -6.79 -10.22 6.33
N ASP A 86 -7.90 -9.70 6.86
CA ASP A 86 -8.87 -8.86 6.13
C ASP A 86 -8.24 -7.56 5.60
N VAL A 87 -7.14 -7.10 6.21
CA VAL A 87 -6.35 -5.97 5.69
C VAL A 87 -5.82 -6.21 4.27
N LEU A 88 -5.55 -7.47 3.90
CA LEU A 88 -5.03 -7.80 2.56
C LEU A 88 -6.06 -7.50 1.48
N GLN A 89 -7.34 -7.74 1.75
CA GLN A 89 -8.40 -7.39 0.81
C GLN A 89 -8.42 -5.87 0.57
N THR A 90 -8.37 -5.07 1.63
CA THR A 90 -8.33 -3.60 1.52
C THR A 90 -7.10 -3.11 0.75
N LEU A 91 -5.93 -3.72 0.96
CA LEU A 91 -4.71 -3.38 0.21
C LEU A 91 -4.88 -3.59 -1.29
N PHE A 92 -5.50 -4.69 -1.70
CA PHE A 92 -5.75 -4.96 -3.12
C PHE A 92 -6.88 -4.09 -3.68
N GLU A 93 -7.88 -3.72 -2.89
CA GLU A 93 -8.90 -2.74 -3.30
C GLU A 93 -8.29 -1.35 -3.53
N ILE A 94 -7.34 -0.91 -2.69
CA ILE A 94 -6.55 0.32 -2.91
C ILE A 94 -5.79 0.21 -4.23
N ALA A 95 -5.03 -0.87 -4.42
CA ALA A 95 -4.23 -1.07 -5.62
C ALA A 95 -5.10 -1.10 -6.90
N ASP A 96 -6.22 -1.82 -6.86
CA ASP A 96 -7.16 -1.91 -7.98
C ASP A 96 -7.84 -0.56 -8.28
N ALA A 97 -8.14 0.25 -7.25
CA ALA A 97 -8.74 1.58 -7.41
C ALA A 97 -7.85 2.53 -8.23
N VAL A 98 -6.54 2.46 -8.01
CA VAL A 98 -5.54 3.29 -8.71
C VAL A 98 -4.80 2.53 -9.82
N ARG A 99 -5.26 1.31 -10.18
CA ARG A 99 -4.66 0.44 -11.21
C ARG A 99 -3.16 0.18 -11.02
N CYS A 100 -2.74 0.05 -9.77
CA CYS A 100 -1.35 -0.14 -9.38
C CYS A 100 -1.12 -1.55 -8.79
N ARG A 101 0.12 -1.82 -8.41
CA ARG A 101 0.52 -3.01 -7.67
C ARG A 101 1.15 -2.63 -6.34
N VAL A 102 1.17 -3.58 -5.40
CA VAL A 102 1.68 -3.37 -4.04
C VAL A 102 3.02 -4.08 -3.88
N ILE A 103 4.01 -3.36 -3.39
CA ILE A 103 5.36 -3.85 -3.08
C ILE A 103 5.53 -3.87 -1.56
N ASP A 104 6.01 -4.99 -1.05
CA ASP A 104 6.54 -5.05 0.31
C ASP A 104 7.96 -4.48 0.31
N ILE A 105 8.13 -3.30 0.92
CA ILE A 105 9.43 -2.62 0.89
C ILE A 105 10.49 -3.32 1.75
N SER A 106 10.07 -4.21 2.65
CA SER A 106 11.01 -4.97 3.48
C SER A 106 11.65 -6.14 2.73
N GLU A 107 10.93 -6.71 1.76
CA GLU A 107 11.39 -7.84 0.94
C GLU A 107 11.80 -7.40 -0.48
N GLY A 108 11.31 -6.26 -0.97
CA GLY A 108 11.51 -5.80 -2.35
C GLY A 108 10.63 -6.53 -3.38
N GLU A 109 9.62 -7.27 -2.89
CA GLU A 109 8.80 -8.18 -3.68
C GLU A 109 7.35 -7.66 -3.82
N PHE A 110 6.72 -7.97 -4.95
CA PHE A 110 5.31 -7.66 -5.14
C PHE A 110 4.40 -8.60 -4.35
N LEU A 111 3.38 -8.05 -3.70
CA LEU A 111 2.36 -8.86 -3.05
C LEU A 111 1.50 -9.58 -4.09
N ALA A 112 1.43 -10.90 -3.99
CA ALA A 112 0.47 -11.69 -4.74
C ALA A 112 -0.89 -11.69 -4.01
N LYS A 113 -1.99 -11.56 -4.77
CA LYS A 113 -3.39 -11.53 -4.27
C LYS A 113 -3.77 -12.70 -3.34
N HIS A 114 -3.00 -13.78 -3.32
CA HIS A 114 -3.27 -14.99 -2.56
C HIS A 114 -2.09 -15.48 -1.69
N ALA A 115 -1.08 -14.65 -1.44
CA ALA A 115 0.08 -15.00 -0.62
C ALA A 115 0.16 -14.11 0.64
N PRO A 116 -0.53 -14.46 1.75
CA PRO A 116 -0.50 -13.68 3.00
C PRO A 116 0.81 -13.84 3.79
N SER A 117 1.84 -14.45 3.20
CA SER A 117 3.06 -14.87 3.90
C SER A 117 3.83 -13.70 4.49
N SER A 118 3.96 -12.59 3.76
CA SER A 118 4.65 -11.38 4.23
C SER A 118 3.94 -10.74 5.43
N TRP A 119 2.63 -10.54 5.36
CA TRP A 119 1.86 -9.97 6.48
C TRP A 119 1.92 -10.83 7.74
N ARG A 120 1.81 -12.16 7.60
CA ARG A 120 1.90 -13.08 8.74
C ARG A 120 3.33 -13.14 9.29
N ALA A 121 4.34 -13.12 8.44
CA ALA A 121 5.74 -13.05 8.84
C ALA A 121 6.03 -11.76 9.62
N PHE A 122 5.54 -10.62 9.14
CA PHE A 122 5.62 -9.35 9.85
C PHE A 122 4.96 -9.43 11.24
N GLN A 123 3.74 -9.97 11.33
CA GLN A 123 3.04 -10.11 12.62
C GLN A 123 3.83 -10.99 13.59
N ALA A 124 4.37 -12.12 13.13
CA ALA A 124 5.19 -13.02 13.95
C ALA A 124 6.47 -12.35 14.45
N TYR A 125 7.17 -11.61 13.57
CA TYR A 125 8.36 -10.85 13.94
C TYR A 125 8.05 -9.77 14.98
N ARG A 126 7.01 -8.96 14.75
CA ARG A 126 6.55 -7.93 15.70
C ARG A 126 6.25 -8.55 17.06
N ASP A 127 5.49 -9.64 17.09
CA ASP A 127 5.06 -10.27 18.35
C ASP A 127 6.24 -10.88 19.11
N HIS A 128 7.28 -11.32 18.41
CA HIS A 128 8.54 -11.75 19.03
C HIS A 128 9.27 -10.57 19.69
N ILE A 129 9.42 -9.44 19.00
CA ILE A 129 10.12 -8.25 19.52
C ILE A 129 9.38 -7.60 20.69
N VAL A 130 8.04 -7.55 20.66
CA VAL A 130 7.24 -6.93 21.73
C VAL A 130 7.19 -7.77 23.01
N ARG A 131 7.41 -9.09 22.90
CA ARG A 131 7.43 -10.02 24.04
C ARG A 131 8.85 -10.28 24.58
N GLY A 132 9.87 -9.75 23.92
CA GLY A 132 11.29 -9.87 24.30
C GLY A 132 11.77 -8.80 25.27
#